data_AF-A0A388P166-F1
#
_entry.id   AF-A0A388P166-F1
#
_cell.length_a   1.000
_cell.length_b   1.000
_cell.length_c   1.000
_cell.angle_alpha   90.00
_cell.angle_beta   90.00
_cell.angle_gamma   90.00
#
_symmetry.space_group_name_H-M   'P 1'
#
loop_
_entity.id
_entity.type
_entity.pdbx_description
1 polymer ?
#
loop_
_entity_poly.entity_id
_entity_poly.type
_entity_poly.pdbx_seq_one_letter_code
_entity_poly.pdbx_strand_id
1 'polypeptide(L)' 'MCVAVGLQLNAADVVDADSQAKAVALDAARAAKDFAQADEIRNELQTLGWLVETTKAGTTLRRA' A
#
# COMPACT_ATOMS: atom_id res chain seq x y z
N MET A 1 6.55 20.05 -8.80
CA MET A 1 5.39 20.25 -7.91
C MET A 1 5.17 18.96 -7.15
N CYS A 2 5.25 19.02 -5.83
CA CYS A 2 5.31 17.88 -4.93
C CYS A 2 4.07 16.98 -5.02
N VAL A 3 4.33 15.68 -4.94
CA VAL A 3 3.41 14.55 -4.95
C VAL A 3 2.21 14.74 -4.01
N ALA A 4 1.02 14.79 -4.59
CA ALA A 4 -0.23 14.64 -3.84
C ALA A 4 -0.39 13.16 -3.48
N VAL A 5 0.30 12.72 -2.43
CA VAL A 5 -0.09 11.53 -1.66
C VAL A 5 -1.37 11.92 -0.94
N GLY A 6 -2.50 11.63 -1.59
CA GLY A 6 -3.85 11.77 -1.07
C GLY A 6 -3.99 10.89 0.16
N LEU A 7 -3.60 11.45 1.30
CA LEU A 7 -3.66 10.93 2.64
C LEU A 7 -5.12 10.74 3.07
N GLN A 8 -5.83 9.76 2.51
CA GLN A 8 -7.04 9.23 3.13
C GLN A 8 -6.67 7.97 3.92
N LEU A 9 -5.85 8.20 4.95
CA LEU A 9 -5.55 7.28 6.05
C LEU A 9 -6.80 7.13 6.94
N ASN A 10 -7.86 6.51 6.42
CA ASN A 10 -9.08 6.24 7.20
C ASN A 10 -9.33 4.73 7.39
N ALA A 11 -8.27 3.92 7.35
CA ALA A 11 -8.32 2.54 7.81
C ALA A 11 -7.82 2.48 9.26
N ALA A 12 -8.60 3.10 10.15
CA ALA A 12 -8.31 3.26 11.57
C ALA A 12 -8.67 2.02 12.41
N ASP A 13 -8.47 0.81 11.88
CA ASP A 13 -8.63 -0.43 12.65
C ASP A 13 -7.40 -1.33 12.45
N VAL A 14 -6.38 -1.03 13.25
CA VAL A 14 -5.21 -1.89 13.57
C VAL A 14 -4.41 -2.37 12.35
N VAL A 15 -3.99 -1.46 11.47
CA VAL A 15 -2.93 -1.77 10.50
C VAL A 15 -1.58 -1.51 11.17
N ASP A 16 -0.75 -2.55 11.26
CA ASP A 16 0.61 -2.44 11.81
C ASP A 16 1.43 -1.39 11.05
N ALA A 17 2.29 -0.65 11.76
CA ALA A 17 3.07 0.44 11.17
C ALA A 17 3.96 -0.04 10.01
N ASP A 18 4.48 -1.27 10.11
CA ASP A 18 5.25 -1.91 9.04
C ASP A 18 4.41 -2.18 7.78
N SER A 19 3.17 -2.64 7.95
CA SER A 19 2.24 -2.85 6.83
C SER A 19 1.87 -1.54 6.15
N GLN A 20 1.67 -0.48 6.93
CA GLN A 20 1.38 0.85 6.40
C GLN A 20 2.56 1.43 5.62
N ALA A 21 3.80 1.24 6.09
CA ALA A 21 5.01 1.63 5.36
C ALA A 21 5.13 0.90 4.01
N LYS A 22 4.80 -0.40 3.99
CA LYS A 22 4.75 -1.19 2.74
C LYS A 22 3.70 -0.68 1.76
N ALA A 23 2.50 -0.30 2.20
CA ALA A 23 1.49 0.29 1.32
C ALA A 23 1.97 1.60 0.67
N VAL A 24 2.64 2.48 1.43
CA VAL A 24 3.22 3.72 0.90
C VAL A 24 4.34 3.43 -0.11
N ALA A 25 5.20 2.45 0.18
CA ALA A 25 6.24 2.03 -0.76
C ALA A 25 5.66 1.46 -2.06
N LEU A 26 4.55 0.72 -1.98
CA LEU A 26 3.83 0.20 -3.14
C LEU A 26 3.26 1.34 -4.00
N ASP A 27 2.65 2.36 -3.39
CA ASP A 27 2.16 3.53 -4.12
C ASP A 27 3.31 4.32 -4.79
N ALA A 28 4.44 4.47 -4.10
CA ALA A 28 5.64 5.10 -4.65
C ALA A 28 6.22 4.30 -5.84
N ALA A 29 6.29 2.97 -5.72
CA ALA A 29 6.73 2.08 -6.80
C ALA A 29 5.78 2.17 -8.02
N ARG A 30 4.46 2.19 -7.79
CA ARG A 30 3.48 2.39 -8.87
C ARG A 30 3.60 3.76 -9.54
N ALA A 31 3.85 4.82 -8.78
CA ALA A 31 4.10 6.16 -9.33
C ALA A 31 5.39 6.21 -10.16
N ALA A 32 6.43 5.49 -9.74
CA ALA A 32 7.68 5.30 -10.47
C ALA A 32 7.56 4.33 -11.67
N LYS A 33 6.38 3.70 -11.87
CA LYS A 33 6.14 2.61 -12.83
C LYS A 33 7.03 1.37 -12.60
N ASP A 34 7.51 1.22 -11.37
CA ASP A 34 8.25 0.06 -10.91
C ASP A 34 7.26 -1.03 -10.46
N PHE A 35 6.72 -1.74 -11.45
CA PHE A 35 5.75 -2.80 -11.20
C PHE A 35 6.38 -4.03 -10.52
N ALA A 36 7.70 -4.22 -10.69
CA ALA A 36 8.41 -5.32 -10.06
C ALA A 36 8.43 -5.15 -8.53
N GLN A 37 8.87 -3.99 -8.03
CA GLN A 37 8.81 -3.72 -6.59
C GLN A 37 7.37 -3.69 -6.05
N ALA A 38 6.43 -3.14 -6.82
CA ALA A 38 5.03 -3.11 -6.39
C ALA A 38 4.43 -4.52 -6.20
N ASP A 39 4.88 -5.50 -6.98
CA ASP A 39 4.45 -6.90 -6.85
C ASP A 39 5.19 -7.63 -5.73
N GLU A 40 6.48 -7.37 -5.51
CA GLU A 40 7.22 -7.90 -4.36
C GLU A 40 6.58 -7.49 -3.04
N ILE A 41 6.30 -6.20 -2.87
CA ILE A 41 5.65 -5.66 -1.67
C ILE A 41 4.24 -6.24 -1.48
N ARG A 42 3.50 -6.46 -2.58
CA ARG A 42 2.18 -7.08 -2.53
C ARG A 42 2.26 -8.52 -2.04
N ASN A 43 3.22 -9.30 -2.54
CA ASN A 43 3.43 -10.68 -2.13
C ASN A 43 3.82 -10.77 -0.65
N GLU A 44 4.68 -9.87 -0.18
CA GLU A 44 5.03 -9.80 1.25
C GLU A 44 3.81 -9.52 2.13
N LEU A 45 3.00 -8.52 1.75
CA LEU A 45 1.76 -8.19 2.47
C LEU A 45 0.78 -9.36 2.48
N GLN A 46 0.60 -10.05 1.34
CA GLN A 46 -0.23 -11.26 1.24
C GLN A 46 0.30 -12.41 2.10
N THR A 47 1.62 -12.60 2.17
CA THR A 47 2.28 -13.62 2.99
C THR A 47 2.03 -13.36 4.48
N LEU A 48 1.95 -12.08 4.87
CA LEU A 48 1.60 -11.63 6.21
C LEU A 48 0.09 -11.71 6.51
N GLY A 49 -0.74 -12.18 5.56
CA GLY A 49 -2.19 -12.28 5.70
C GLY A 49 -2.95 -10.98 5.46
N TRP A 50 -2.32 -10.01 4.78
CA TRP A 50 -2.94 -8.75 4.40
C TRP A 50 -3.38 -8.76 2.94
N LEU A 51 -4.64 -8.41 2.72
CA LEU A 51 -5.19 -8.11 1.41
C LEU A 51 -4.90 -6.66 1.04
N VAL A 52 -4.22 -6.45 -0.10
CA VAL A 52 -3.91 -5.13 -0.64
C VAL A 52 -4.92 -4.78 -1.74
N GLU A 53 -5.85 -3.88 -1.45
CA GLU A 53 -6.76 -3.31 -2.46
C GLU A 53 -6.22 -1.96 -2.92
N THR A 54 -5.71 -1.91 -4.16
CA THR A 54 -5.34 -0.64 -4.80
C THR A 54 -6.54 -0.10 -5.58
N THR A 55 -7.10 1.02 -5.15
CA THR A 55 -8.18 1.72 -5.84
C THR A 55 -7.68 3.03 -6.44
N LYS A 56 -8.50 3.66 -7.27
CA LYS A 56 -8.19 5.00 -7.82
C LYS A 56 -8.07 6.08 -6.74
N ALA A 57 -8.60 5.82 -5.54
CA ALA A 57 -8.55 6.71 -4.38
C ALA A 57 -7.33 6.46 -3.46
N GLY A 58 -6.59 5.36 -3.67
CA GLY A 58 -5.41 5.00 -2.87
C GLY A 58 -5.31 3.50 -2.58
N THR A 59 -4.25 3.13 -1.87
CA THR A 59 -4.00 1.76 -1.40
C THR A 59 -4.60 1.54 -0.01
N THR A 60 -5.50 0.56 0.10
CA THR A 60 -6.11 0.12 1.36
C THR A 60 -5.67 -1.30 1.71
N LEU A 61 -5.34 -1.52 2.98
CA LEU A 61 -4.99 -2.83 3.52
C LEU A 61 -6.15 -3.36 4.35
N ARG A 62 -6.52 -4.64 4.14
CA ARG A 62 -7.54 -5.36 4.92
C ARG A 62 -6.94 -6.68 5.39
N ARG A 63 -7.23 -7.15 6.61
CA ARG A 63 -6.88 -8.53 7.00
C ARG A 63 -7.72 -9.51 6.19
N ALA A 64 -7.07 -10.52 5.62
CA ALA A 64 -7.70 -11.70 5.05
C ALA A 64 -7.96 -12.75 6.14
#